data_AF-A0A5J4V6A8-F1
#
_entry.id   AF-A0A5J4V6A8-F1
#
_cell.length_a   1.000
_cell.length_b   1.000
_cell.length_c   1.000
_cell.angle_alpha   90.00
_cell.angle_beta   90.00
_cell.angle_gamma   90.00
#
_symmetry.space_group_name_H-M   'P 1'
#
loop_
_entity.id
_entity.type
_entity.pdbx_description
1 polymer ?
#
loop_
_entity_poly.entity_id
_entity_poly.type
_entity_poly.pdbx_seq_one_letter_code
_entity_poly.pdbx_strand_id
1 'polypeptide(L)'
;MLTTDTSTQGWGARLIYENQIELIQYDCRNKREVEMTSNAKEIKAIYYGLLRFEQVFKKMQDQAILIRSDNTTAVYDIGKWKAKESLIERIKQEN
;
A
#
# COMPACT_ATOMS: atom_id res chain seq x y z
N MET A 1 -8.11 7.82 0.07
CA MET A 1 -8.05 6.53 0.80
C MET A 1 -7.73 5.42 -0.18
N LEU A 2 -6.63 4.69 0.04
CA LEU A 2 -6.27 3.49 -0.69
C LEU A 2 -6.88 2.27 0.00
N THR A 3 -7.60 1.47 -0.76
CA THR A 3 -8.11 0.16 -0.36
C THR A 3 -7.48 -0.90 -1.23
N THR A 4 -7.09 -2.02 -0.64
CA THR A 4 -6.53 -3.16 -1.36
C THR A 4 -7.27 -4.43 -1.00
N ASP A 5 -7.26 -5.36 -1.95
CA ASP A 5 -7.79 -6.69 -1.77
C ASP A 5 -6.94 -7.69 -2.56
N THR A 6 -6.75 -8.87 -1.98
CA THR A 6 -5.99 -9.95 -2.60
C THR A 6 -6.84 -11.22 -2.69
N SER A 7 -6.81 -11.85 -3.84
CA SER A 7 -7.52 -13.10 -4.09
C SER A 7 -6.57 -14.19 -4.61
N THR A 8 -7.11 -15.39 -4.82
CA THR A 8 -6.37 -16.47 -5.46
C THR A 8 -6.01 -16.17 -6.93
N GLN A 9 -6.74 -15.26 -7.58
CA GLN A 9 -6.60 -14.93 -9.01
C GLN A 9 -5.70 -13.71 -9.27
N GLY A 10 -5.51 -12.83 -8.28
CA GLY A 10 -4.79 -11.58 -8.47
C GLY A 10 -4.95 -10.64 -7.29
N TRP A 11 -4.69 -9.36 -7.52
CA TRP A 11 -4.87 -8.30 -6.53
C TRP A 11 -5.55 -7.09 -7.15
N GLY A 12 -6.30 -6.36 -6.33
CA GLY A 12 -6.95 -5.12 -6.69
C GLY A 12 -6.57 -3.99 -5.74
N ALA A 13 -6.49 -2.78 -6.26
CA ALA A 13 -6.38 -1.56 -5.47
C ALA A 13 -7.39 -0.52 -5.97
N ARG A 14 -8.10 0.09 -5.03
CA ARG A 14 -9.03 1.19 -5.29
C ARG A 14 -8.60 2.40 -4.48
N LEU A 15 -8.38 3.52 -5.17
CA LEU A 15 -8.13 4.82 -4.57
C LEU A 15 -9.41 5.66 -4.65
N ILE A 16 -9.92 6.06 -3.49
CA ILE A 16 -11.00 7.05 -3.36
C ILE A 16 -10.36 8.41 -3.09
N TYR A 17 -10.60 9.36 -3.98
CA TYR A 17 -10.14 10.75 -3.89
C TYR A 17 -11.33 11.71 -3.76
N GLU A 18 -11.21 12.69 -2.85
CA GLU A 18 -12.25 13.70 -2.55
C GLU A 18 -13.66 13.12 -2.32
N ASN A 19 -13.77 11.86 -1.88
CA ASN A 19 -15.03 11.11 -1.76
C ASN A 19 -15.85 11.05 -3.06
N GLN A 20 -15.24 11.25 -4.23
CA GLN A 20 -15.94 11.38 -5.52
C GLN A 20 -15.23 10.64 -6.67
N ILE A 21 -13.91 10.61 -6.70
CA ILE A 21 -13.15 9.97 -7.80
C ILE A 21 -12.63 8.62 -7.35
N GLU A 22 -12.98 7.59 -8.11
CA GLU A 22 -12.52 6.23 -7.89
C GLU A 22 -11.58 5.81 -9.01
N LEU A 23 -10.36 5.44 -8.63
CA LEU A 23 -9.40 4.84 -9.54
C LEU A 23 -9.20 3.39 -9.12
N ILE A 24 -9.36 2.46 -10.08
CA ILE A 24 -9.23 1.03 -9.83
C ILE A 24 -8.05 0.50 -10.64
N GLN A 25 -7.22 -0.30 -9.99
CA GLN A 25 -6.13 -1.05 -10.58
C GLN A 25 -6.29 -2.51 -10.20
N TYR A 26 -5.98 -3.40 -11.14
CA TYR A 26 -6.00 -4.84 -10.94
C TYR A 26 -4.86 -5.47 -11.73
N ASP A 27 -4.29 -6.55 -11.20
CA ASP A 27 -3.34 -7.38 -11.93
C ASP A 27 -3.55 -8.86 -11.63
N CYS A 28 -3.17 -9.69 -12.59
CA CYS A 28 -3.26 -11.14 -12.49
C CYS A 28 -2.12 -11.69 -11.64
N ARG A 29 -2.41 -12.77 -10.91
CA ARG A 29 -1.41 -13.46 -10.10
C ARG A 29 -0.31 -14.06 -10.97
N ASN A 30 0.95 -13.88 -10.58
CA ASN A 30 2.09 -14.57 -11.19
C ASN A 30 2.49 -15.84 -10.42
N LYS A 31 3.26 -16.72 -11.07
CA LYS A 31 3.70 -18.00 -10.47
C LYS A 31 4.47 -17.83 -9.16
N ARG A 32 5.23 -16.74 -9.00
CA ARG A 32 6.02 -16.46 -7.79
C ARG A 32 5.14 -16.05 -6.60
N GLU A 33 3.97 -15.48 -6.86
CA GLU A 33 2.98 -15.17 -5.83
C GLU A 33 2.18 -16.40 -5.38
N VAL A 34 2.40 -17.56 -6.00
CA VAL A 34 1.66 -18.76 -5.57
C VAL A 34 1.97 -19.10 -4.13
N GLU A 35 3.26 -19.08 -3.79
CA GLU A 35 3.83 -19.53 -2.52
C GLU A 35 3.83 -18.44 -1.44
N MET A 36 3.50 -17.19 -1.78
CA MET A 36 3.46 -16.10 -0.82
C MET A 36 2.34 -16.28 0.23
N THR A 37 2.63 -15.89 1.47
CA THR A 37 1.62 -15.80 2.53
C THR A 37 0.57 -14.74 2.19
N SER A 38 -0.63 -14.82 2.78
CA SER A 38 -1.65 -13.78 2.61
C SER A 38 -1.14 -12.40 3.02
N ASN A 39 -0.38 -12.31 4.11
CA ASN A 39 0.27 -11.06 4.54
C ASN A 39 1.21 -10.50 3.46
N ALA A 40 2.11 -11.33 2.91
CA ALA A 40 3.04 -10.89 1.87
C ALA A 40 2.32 -10.47 0.57
N LYS A 41 1.24 -11.16 0.19
CA LYS A 41 0.40 -10.78 -0.94
C LYS A 41 -0.25 -9.43 -0.72
N GLU A 42 -0.77 -9.17 0.47
CA GLU A 42 -1.44 -7.92 0.78
C GLU A 42 -0.46 -6.74 0.82
N ILE A 43 0.69 -6.90 1.48
CA ILE A 43 1.76 -5.89 1.47
C ILE A 43 2.18 -5.57 0.03
N LYS A 44 2.27 -6.59 -0.83
CA LYS A 44 2.55 -6.40 -2.25
C LYS A 44 1.43 -5.60 -2.94
N ALA A 45 0.16 -5.94 -2.73
CA ALA A 45 -0.97 -5.20 -3.30
C ALA A 45 -0.97 -3.74 -2.87
N ILE A 46 -0.69 -3.45 -1.59
CA ILE A 46 -0.54 -2.08 -1.06
C ILE A 46 0.61 -1.36 -1.77
N TYR A 47 1.77 -1.99 -1.87
CA TYR A 47 2.94 -1.42 -2.56
C TYR A 47 2.63 -1.08 -4.03
N TYR A 48 2.04 -2.01 -4.79
CA TYR A 48 1.70 -1.74 -6.18
C TYR A 48 0.56 -0.73 -6.32
N GLY A 49 -0.44 -0.74 -5.44
CA GLY A 49 -1.47 0.30 -5.40
C GLY A 49 -0.85 1.69 -5.22
N LEU A 50 0.08 1.84 -4.27
CA LEU A 50 0.81 3.09 -4.07
C LEU A 50 1.62 3.49 -5.30
N LEU A 51 2.33 2.55 -5.92
CA LEU A 51 3.14 2.78 -7.11
C LEU A 51 2.29 3.19 -8.32
N ARG A 52 1.18 2.51 -8.57
CA ARG A 52 0.29 2.79 -9.71
C ARG A 52 -0.40 4.15 -9.58
N PHE A 53 -0.65 4.60 -8.35
CA PHE A 53 -1.26 5.91 -8.08
C PHE A 53 -0.24 7.00 -7.73
N GLU A 54 1.07 6.76 -7.88
CA GLU A 54 2.11 7.73 -7.51
C GLU A 54 1.91 9.11 -8.17
N GLN A 55 1.60 9.13 -9.47
CA GLN A 55 1.36 10.38 -10.20
C GLN A 55 0.11 11.13 -9.70
N VAL A 56 -0.86 10.39 -9.17
CA VAL A 56 -2.09 10.93 -8.61
C VAL A 56 -1.76 11.64 -7.29
N PHE A 57 -1.02 10.96 -6.41
CA PHE A 57 -0.55 11.56 -5.15
C PHE A 57 0.34 12.79 -5.35
N LYS A 58 1.25 12.75 -6.34
CA LYS A 58 2.11 13.90 -6.69
C LYS A 58 1.31 15.12 -7.13
N LYS A 59 0.24 14.93 -7.92
CA LYS A 59 -0.64 16.02 -8.35
C LYS A 59 -1.45 16.60 -7.19
N MET A 60 -1.85 15.75 -6.25
CA MET A 60 -2.66 16.14 -5.10
C MET A 60 -1.85 16.87 -4.01
N GLN A 61 -0.52 16.74 -4.03
CA GLN A 61 0.37 17.23 -2.95
C GLN A 61 -0.01 16.65 -1.58
N ASP A 62 -0.62 15.46 -1.56
CA ASP A 62 -1.10 14.82 -0.34
C ASP A 62 0.07 14.51 0.60
N GLN A 63 0.02 15.05 1.81
CA GLN A 63 1.02 14.76 2.85
C GLN A 63 0.83 13.38 3.50
N ALA A 64 -0.37 12.80 3.37
CA ALA A 64 -0.69 11.50 3.95
C ALA A 64 -1.72 10.73 3.12
N ILE A 65 -1.56 9.41 3.09
CA ILE A 65 -2.48 8.48 2.43
C ILE A 65 -3.02 7.53 3.49
N LEU A 66 -4.35 7.49 3.66
CA LEU A 66 -5.00 6.48 4.48
C LEU A 66 -5.05 5.16 3.71
N ILE A 67 -4.46 4.10 4.27
CA ILE A 67 -4.47 2.74 3.73
C ILE A 67 -5.45 1.90 4.55
N ARG A 68 -6.35 1.19 3.88
CA ARG A 68 -7.29 0.25 4.50
C ARG A 68 -7.18 -1.10 3.80
N SER A 69 -7.04 -2.14 4.60
CA SER A 69 -7.01 -3.54 4.17
C SER A 69 -7.70 -4.38 5.25
N ASP A 70 -8.24 -5.53 4.86
CA ASP A 70 -8.77 -6.54 5.76
C ASP A 70 -7.65 -7.30 6.50
N ASN A 71 -6.44 -7.31 5.94
CA ASN A 71 -5.25 -7.87 6.58
C ASN A 71 -4.60 -6.84 7.52
N THR A 72 -5.09 -6.79 8.75
CA THR A 72 -4.59 -5.87 9.77
C THR A 72 -3.11 -6.09 10.11
N THR A 73 -2.59 -7.32 9.96
CA THR A 73 -1.17 -7.62 10.13
C THR A 73 -0.32 -6.93 9.08
N ALA A 74 -0.74 -6.93 7.81
CA ALA A 74 -0.05 -6.22 6.74
C ALA A 74 0.03 -4.71 7.00
N VAL A 75 -1.09 -4.11 7.41
CA VAL A 75 -1.14 -2.68 7.75
C VAL A 75 -0.24 -2.36 8.94
N TYR A 76 -0.26 -3.20 9.97
CA TYR A 76 0.60 -3.04 11.14
C TYR A 76 2.09 -3.15 10.80
N ASP A 77 2.49 -4.15 10.01
CA ASP A 77 3.89 -4.35 9.60
C ASP A 77 4.42 -3.15 8.81
N ILE A 78 3.63 -2.62 7.87
CA ILE A 78 3.98 -1.40 7.12
C ILE A 78 4.13 -0.20 8.05
N GLY A 79 3.18 0.00 8.97
CA GLY A 79 3.25 1.08 9.96
C GLY A 79 4.49 0.99 10.84
N LYS A 80 4.82 -0.22 11.30
CA LYS A 80 6.02 -0.53 12.07
C LYS A 80 7.30 -0.22 11.29
N TRP A 81 7.37 -0.57 10.01
CA TRP A 81 8.52 -0.26 9.16
C TRP A 81 8.70 1.25 8.97
N LYS A 82 7.61 1.98 8.70
CA LYS A 82 7.65 3.44 8.56
C LYS A 82 8.11 4.13 9.85
N ALA A 83 7.62 3.68 11.01
CA ALA A 83 8.04 4.21 12.30
C ALA A 83 9.54 3.96 12.56
N LYS A 84 10.04 2.76 12.21
CA LYS A 84 11.46 2.42 12.31
C LYS A 84 12.33 3.32 11.42
N GLU A 85 11.93 3.54 10.17
CA GLU A 85 12.63 4.43 9.24
C GLU A 85 12.70 5.86 9.77
N SER A 86 11.55 6.42 10.20
CA SER A 86 11.48 7.76 10.79
C SER A 86 12.36 7.92 12.03
N LEU A 87 12.44 6.89 12.89
CA LEU A 87 13.33 6.91 14.05
C LEU A 87 14.81 6.94 13.65
N ILE A 88 15.19 6.16 12.64
CA ILE A 88 16.58 6.12 12.13
C ILE A 88 16.97 7.48 11.55
N GLU A 89 16.08 8.14 10.82
CA GLU A 89 16.33 9.47 10.25
C GLU A 89 16.56 10.52 11.34
N ARG A 90 15.75 10.51 12.40
CA ARG A 90 15.90 11.44 13.53
C ARG A 90 17.25 11.27 14.24
N ILE A 91 17.65 10.03 14.51
CA ILE A 91 18.95 9.74 15.16
C ILE A 91 20.12 10.24 14.29
N LYS A 92 20.00 10.15 12.97
CA LYS A 92 21.04 10.65 12.04
C LYS A 92 21.12 12.17 11.96
N GLN A 93 20.03 12.89 12.25
CA GLN A 93 19.99 14.36 12.25
C GLN A 93 20.53 14.97 13.56
N GLU A 94 20.51 14.20 14.64
CA GLU A 94 20.98 14.62 15.96
C GLU A 94 22.50 14.40 16.17
N ASN A 95 23.18 13.69 15.25
CA ASN A 95 24.63 13.49 15.23
C ASN A 95 25.27 14.27 14.08
#